data_AF-A0A5Q0P0R4-F1
#
_entry.id   AF-A0A5Q0P0R4-F1
#
_cell.length_a   1.000
_cell.length_b   1.000
_cell.length_c   1.000
_cell.angle_alpha   90.00
_cell.angle_beta   90.00
_cell.angle_gamma   90.00
#
_symmetry.space_group_name_H-M   'P 1'
#
loop_
_entity.id
_entity.type
_entity.pdbx_description
1 polymer ?
#
loop_
_entity_poly.entity_id
_entity_poly.type
_entity_poly.pdbx_seq_one_letter_code
_entity_poly.pdbx_strand_id
1 'polypeptide(L)'
;MNNSTTNLNQASILDNLKTEIIEDTIRNLLEENDGTFDLTTPEGIQNAVDYTVDYLMINKIKVDLKLLSTELIRHLPVSKG
;
A
#
# COMPACT_ATOMS: atom_id res chain seq x y z
N MET A 1 27.64 22.72 13.34
CA MET A 1 27.48 21.25 13.36
C MET A 1 26.01 20.97 13.60
N ASN A 2 25.22 20.78 12.54
CA ASN A 2 23.75 20.69 12.65
C ASN A 2 23.06 20.06 11.42
N ASN A 3 23.80 19.64 10.39
CA ASN A 3 23.21 19.19 9.13
C ASN A 3 22.78 17.70 9.15
N SER A 4 23.26 16.92 10.12
CA SER A 4 23.00 15.48 10.21
C SER A 4 21.65 15.15 10.84
N THR A 5 21.21 15.93 11.85
CA THR A 5 19.95 15.69 12.57
C THR A 5 18.72 16.07 11.74
N THR A 6 18.84 17.11 10.91
CA THR A 6 17.75 17.58 10.03
C THR A 6 17.44 16.59 8.90
N ASN A 7 18.47 15.92 8.36
CA ASN A 7 18.30 14.92 7.29
C ASN A 7 17.62 13.63 7.79
N LEU A 8 17.96 13.16 8.98
CA LEU A 8 17.35 11.96 9.58
C LEU A 8 15.86 12.15 9.87
N ASN A 9 15.48 13.33 10.39
CA ASN A 9 14.07 13.66 10.64
C ASN A 9 13.26 13.81 9.35
N GLN A 10 13.84 14.35 8.27
CA GLN A 10 13.15 14.48 6.98
C GLN A 10 12.94 13.12 6.30
N ALA A 11 13.92 12.23 6.37
CA ALA A 11 13.80 10.88 5.84
C ALA A 11 12.68 10.09 6.54
N SER A 12 12.62 10.17 7.88
CA SER A 12 11.56 9.46 8.63
C SER A 12 10.16 10.03 8.35
N ILE A 13 10.02 11.35 8.21
CA ILE A 13 8.75 11.98 7.85
C ILE A 13 8.29 11.52 6.45
N LEU A 14 9.21 11.47 5.50
CA LEU A 14 8.91 11.04 4.13
C LEU A 14 8.48 9.56 4.09
N ASP A 15 9.12 8.70 4.87
CA ASP A 15 8.77 7.28 4.90
C ASP A 15 7.43 7.04 5.62
N ASN A 16 7.12 7.82 6.67
CA ASN A 16 5.81 7.81 7.30
C ASN A 16 4.71 8.25 6.32
N LEU A 17 4.92 9.35 5.58
CA LEU A 17 3.97 9.82 4.57
C LEU A 17 3.74 8.79 3.45
N LYS A 18 4.79 8.12 2.98
CA LYS A 18 4.64 7.04 1.99
C LYS A 18 3.80 5.89 2.54
N THR A 19 4.01 5.54 3.81
CA THR A 19 3.26 4.47 4.47
C THR A 19 1.78 4.85 4.58
N GLU A 20 1.48 6.07 5.00
CA GLU A 20 0.12 6.61 5.08
C GLU A 20 -0.58 6.57 3.71
N ILE A 21 0.10 7.00 2.63
CA ILE A 21 -0.46 6.94 1.28
C ILE A 21 -0.75 5.50 0.83
N ILE A 22 0.14 4.56 1.13
CA ILE A 22 -0.06 3.14 0.81
C ILE A 22 -1.30 2.61 1.54
N GLU A 23 -1.40 2.87 2.84
CA GLU A 23 -2.54 2.43 3.64
C GLU A 23 -3.86 3.05 3.17
N ASP A 24 -3.90 4.35 2.87
CA ASP A 24 -5.08 5.02 2.32
C ASP A 24 -5.48 4.43 0.96
N THR A 25 -4.51 4.16 0.10
CA THR A 25 -4.80 3.57 -1.23
C THR A 25 -5.41 2.18 -1.09
N ILE A 26 -4.88 1.36 -0.17
CA ILE A 26 -5.42 0.03 0.12
C ILE A 26 -6.84 0.15 0.70
N ARG A 27 -7.08 1.04 1.66
CA ARG A 27 -8.42 1.27 2.23
C ARG A 27 -9.42 1.65 1.15
N ASN A 28 -9.09 2.61 0.30
CA ASN A 28 -9.96 3.04 -0.80
C ASN A 28 -10.24 1.88 -1.77
N LEU A 29 -9.22 1.10 -2.13
CA LEU A 29 -9.41 -0.09 -2.97
C LEU A 29 -10.39 -1.08 -2.34
N LEU A 30 -10.29 -1.33 -1.03
CA LEU A 30 -11.17 -2.27 -0.34
C LEU A 30 -12.60 -1.74 -0.18
N GLU A 31 -12.75 -0.44 0.10
CA GLU A 31 -14.06 0.22 0.24
C GLU A 31 -14.80 0.34 -1.10
N GLU A 32 -14.07 0.59 -2.18
CA GLU A 32 -14.63 0.78 -3.53
C GLU A 32 -14.69 -0.53 -4.34
N ASN A 33 -14.14 -1.64 -3.84
CA ASN A 33 -14.18 -2.92 -4.55
C ASN A 33 -15.62 -3.45 -4.65
N ASP A 34 -16.24 -3.24 -5.81
CA ASP A 34 -17.58 -3.67 -6.17
C ASP A 34 -17.67 -5.14 -6.64
N GLY A 35 -16.58 -5.90 -6.48
CA GLY A 35 -16.42 -7.25 -7.01
C GLY A 35 -15.47 -7.31 -8.21
N THR A 36 -14.92 -6.17 -8.64
CA THR A 36 -13.85 -6.10 -9.65
C THR A 36 -12.67 -7.02 -9.29
N PHE A 37 -12.27 -7.06 -8.02
CA PHE A 37 -11.26 -8.00 -7.53
C PHE A 37 -11.90 -9.08 -6.65
N ASP A 38 -11.73 -10.35 -7.01
CA ASP A 38 -12.10 -11.48 -6.14
C ASP A 38 -11.05 -11.69 -5.05
N LEU A 39 -11.15 -10.90 -3.99
CA LEU A 39 -10.23 -10.92 -2.85
C LEU A 39 -10.32 -12.20 -2.00
N THR A 40 -11.19 -13.16 -2.35
CA THR A 40 -11.24 -14.48 -1.70
C THR A 40 -10.24 -15.47 -2.31
N THR A 41 -9.67 -15.14 -3.47
CA THR A 41 -8.73 -15.99 -4.20
C THR A 41 -7.32 -15.39 -4.19
N PRO A 42 -6.26 -16.22 -4.21
CA PRO A 42 -4.89 -15.72 -4.36
C PRO A 42 -4.69 -14.89 -5.63
N GLU A 43 -5.36 -15.26 -6.72
CA GLU A 43 -5.27 -14.54 -8.00
C GLU A 43 -5.92 -13.16 -7.93
N GLY A 44 -7.12 -13.03 -7.35
CA GLY A 44 -7.76 -11.72 -7.19
C GLY A 44 -7.02 -10.81 -6.21
N ILE A 45 -6.41 -11.37 -5.15
CA ILE A 45 -5.50 -10.62 -4.28
C ILE A 45 -4.28 -10.12 -5.08
N GLN A 46 -3.65 -10.97 -5.89
CA GLN A 46 -2.51 -10.56 -6.71
C GLN A 46 -2.90 -9.46 -7.71
N ASN A 47 -4.05 -9.58 -8.37
CA ASN A 47 -4.54 -8.56 -9.30
C ASN A 47 -4.78 -7.21 -8.61
N ALA A 48 -5.31 -7.21 -7.38
CA ALA A 48 -5.47 -5.99 -6.59
C ALA A 48 -4.13 -5.38 -6.17
N VAL A 49 -3.14 -6.20 -5.81
CA VAL A 49 -1.75 -5.75 -5.53
C VAL A 49 -1.16 -5.09 -6.76
N ASP A 50 -1.22 -5.76 -7.92
CA ASP A 50 -0.62 -5.26 -9.17
C ASP A 50 -1.26 -3.93 -9.59
N TYR A 51 -2.59 -3.84 -9.52
CA TYR A 51 -3.32 -2.58 -9.75
C TYR A 51 -2.86 -1.46 -8.83
N THR A 52 -2.71 -1.74 -7.53
CA THR A 52 -2.30 -0.74 -6.54
C THR A 52 -0.86 -0.28 -6.78
N VAL A 53 0.04 -1.20 -7.16
CA VAL A 53 1.42 -0.86 -7.52
C VAL A 53 1.45 0.04 -8.75
N ASP A 54 0.70 -0.31 -9.80
CA ASP A 54 0.62 0.51 -11.01
C ASP A 54 0.09 1.92 -10.70
N TYR A 55 -0.97 2.01 -9.89
CA TYR A 55 -1.52 3.29 -9.44
C TYR A 55 -0.48 4.15 -8.69
N LEU A 56 0.24 3.57 -7.73
CA LEU A 56 1.25 4.30 -6.95
C LEU A 56 2.45 4.71 -7.81
N MET A 57 2.88 3.84 -8.73
CA MET A 57 3.97 4.12 -9.66
C MET A 57 3.62 5.25 -10.65
N ILE A 58 2.38 5.28 -11.16
CA ILE A 58 1.87 6.40 -11.98
C ILE A 58 1.94 7.71 -11.20
N ASN A 59 1.62 7.68 -9.90
CA ASN A 59 1.72 8.81 -8.98
C ASN A 59 3.15 9.10 -8.48
N LYS A 60 4.17 8.45 -9.06
CA LYS A 60 5.61 8.60 -8.73
C LYS A 60 5.98 8.20 -7.30
N ILE A 61 5.17 7.35 -6.68
CA ILE A 61 5.44 6.77 -5.37
C ILE A 61 6.05 5.38 -5.60
N LYS A 62 7.37 5.27 -5.38
CA LYS A 62 8.05 3.97 -5.46
C LYS A 62 7.68 3.14 -4.25
N VAL A 63 7.13 1.96 -4.49
CA VAL A 63 6.72 1.02 -3.46
C VAL A 63 7.33 -0.35 -3.71
N ASP A 64 7.58 -1.08 -2.61
CA ASP A 64 8.00 -2.47 -2.66
C ASP A 64 6.75 -3.36 -2.78
N LEU A 65 6.68 -4.16 -3.84
CA LEU A 65 5.60 -5.13 -4.09
C LEU A 65 5.32 -6.02 -2.86
N LYS A 66 6.37 -6.45 -2.16
CA LYS A 66 6.25 -7.31 -0.97
C LYS A 66 5.62 -6.58 0.20
N LEU A 67 5.97 -5.31 0.40
CA LEU A 67 5.37 -4.47 1.44
C LEU A 67 3.88 -4.29 1.15
N LEU A 68 3.54 -3.97 -0.10
CA LEU A 68 2.16 -3.71 -0.50
C LEU A 68 1.28 -4.97 -0.42
N SER A 69 1.81 -6.12 -0.83
CA SER A 69 1.13 -7.41 -0.69
C SER A 69 0.88 -7.75 0.79
N THR A 70 1.88 -7.55 1.65
CA THR A 70 1.73 -7.78 3.10
C THR A 70 0.65 -6.88 3.68
N GLU A 71 0.64 -5.61 3.28
CA GLU A 71 -0.27 -4.62 3.81
C GLU A 71 -1.70 -4.85 3.31
N LEU A 72 -1.89 -5.18 2.04
CA LEU A 72 -3.21 -5.55 1.51
C LEU A 72 -3.78 -6.74 2.27
N ILE A 73 -3.00 -7.81 2.43
CA ILE A 73 -3.42 -9.02 3.16
C ILE A 73 -3.80 -8.69 4.61
N ARG A 74 -3.09 -7.75 5.25
CA ARG A 74 -3.38 -7.29 6.62
C ARG A 74 -4.74 -6.59 6.73
N HIS A 75 -5.15 -5.87 5.69
CA HIS A 75 -6.43 -5.14 5.63
C HIS A 75 -7.59 -5.96 5.07
N LEU A 76 -7.32 -7.11 4.44
CA LEU A 76 -8.38 -8.01 4.01
C LEU A 76 -9.24 -8.39 5.23
N PRO A 77 -10.59 -8.34 5.11
CA PRO A 77 -11.45 -8.86 6.15
C PRO A 77 -11.06 -10.32 6.37
N VAL A 78 -10.68 -10.66 7.61
CA VAL A 78 -10.35 -12.04 7.96
C VAL A 78 -11.56 -12.88 7.57
N SER A 79 -11.41 -13.65 6.50
CA SER A 79 -12.44 -14.57 6.07
C SER A 79 -12.61 -15.55 7.22
N LYS A 80 -13.70 -15.36 7.99
CA LYS A 80 -14.13 -16.34 8.99
C LYS A 80 -14.66 -17.54 8.21
N GLY A 81 -13.73 -18.35 7.69
CA GLY A 81 -14.01 -19.71 7.27
C GLY A 81 -14.41 -20.56 8.46
#